data_AF-A0A7C8AGW3-F1
#
_entry.id   AF-A0A7C8AGW3-F1
#
_cell.length_a   1.000
_cell.length_b   1.000
_cell.length_c   1.000
_cell.angle_alpha   90.00
_cell.angle_beta   90.00
_cell.angle_gamma   90.00
#
_symmetry.space_group_name_H-M   'P 1'
#
loop_
_entity.id
_entity.type
_entity.pdbx_description
1 polymer ?
#
loop_
_entity_poly.entity_id
_entity_poly.type
_entity_poly.pdbx_seq_one_letter_code
_entity_poly.pdbx_strand_id
1 'polypeptide(L)'
;MEDKQKRQISEFVRDTTNLVTEWGFDAGSMQKELLHLHKIIGELIQERFHTNDPAEKAELAELENRARNCRQLIARHTLMSHDT
;
A
#
# COMPACT_ATOMS: atom_id res chain seq x y z
N MET A 1 -10.69 -3.51 15.85
CA MET A 1 -9.71 -2.40 15.86
C MET A 1 -10.48 -1.09 15.73
N GLU A 2 -10.14 -0.08 16.53
CA GLU A 2 -10.81 1.22 16.50
C GLU A 2 -10.82 1.77 15.07
N ASP A 3 -11.99 2.19 14.56
CA ASP A 3 -12.22 2.79 13.23
C ASP A 3 -11.11 3.76 12.78
N LYS A 4 -10.48 4.42 13.75
CA LYS A 4 -9.33 5.31 13.60
C LYS A 4 -8.14 4.65 12.89
N GLN A 5 -7.82 3.41 13.20
CA GLN A 5 -6.64 2.71 12.63
C GLN A 5 -6.90 2.30 11.18
N LYS A 6 -8.12 1.84 10.87
CA LYS A 6 -8.58 1.56 9.50
C LYS A 6 -8.61 2.81 8.65
N ARG A 7 -9.07 3.93 9.21
CA ARG A 7 -9.11 5.23 8.55
C ARG A 7 -7.70 5.75 8.25
N GLN A 8 -6.77 5.62 9.19
CA GLN A 8 -5.37 5.99 8.98
C GLN A 8 -4.69 5.15 7.88
N ILE A 9 -4.95 3.84 7.86
CA ILE A 9 -4.43 2.97 6.79
C ILE A 9 -5.02 3.37 5.44
N SER A 10 -6.32 3.67 5.38
CA SER A 10 -7.00 4.05 4.14
C SER A 10 -6.52 5.41 3.61
N GLU A 11 -6.34 6.39 4.49
CA GLU A 11 -5.79 7.71 4.16
C GLU A 11 -4.34 7.58 3.66
N PHE A 12 -3.50 6.80 4.35
CA PHE A 12 -2.13 6.56 3.91
C PHE A 12 -2.07 5.90 2.53
N VAL A 13 -2.83 4.82 2.30
CA VAL A 13 -2.85 4.14 1.00
C VAL A 13 -3.30 5.09 -0.11
N ARG A 14 -4.31 5.93 0.13
CA ARG A 14 -4.79 6.90 -0.85
C ARG A 14 -3.72 7.96 -1.15
N ASP A 15 -3.09 8.49 -0.11
CA ASP A 15 -2.08 9.54 -0.26
C ASP A 15 -0.83 9.01 -0.96
N THR A 16 -0.34 7.81 -0.60
CA THR A 16 0.74 7.13 -1.32
C THR A 16 0.36 6.83 -2.78
N THR A 17 -0.89 6.47 -3.06
CA THR A 17 -1.36 6.25 -4.44
C THR A 17 -1.29 7.55 -5.24
N ASN A 18 -1.81 8.64 -4.69
CA ASN A 18 -1.75 9.95 -5.34
C ASN A 18 -0.28 10.39 -5.54
N LEU A 19 0.57 10.22 -4.53
CA LEU A 19 1.99 10.54 -4.56
C LEU A 19 2.73 9.82 -5.69
N VAL A 20 2.44 8.52 -5.87
CA VAL A 20 3.02 7.71 -6.95
C VAL A 20 2.51 8.13 -8.33
N THR A 21 1.30 8.70 -8.40
CA THR A 21 0.69 9.17 -9.65
C THR A 21 1.16 10.58 -10.04
N GLU A 22 1.57 11.41 -9.07
CA GLU A 22 1.82 12.86 -9.23
C GLU A 22 3.27 13.33 -9.47
N TRP A 23 4.29 12.45 -9.56
CA TRP A 23 5.63 12.68 -10.20
C TRP A 23 6.86 12.22 -9.37
N GLY A 24 7.92 11.81 -10.07
CA GLY A 24 9.32 12.22 -9.84
C GLY A 24 9.92 12.14 -8.43
N PHE A 25 10.03 10.94 -7.84
CA PHE A 25 10.68 10.76 -6.54
C PHE A 25 12.15 10.34 -6.64
N ASP A 26 13.01 10.95 -5.81
CA ASP A 26 14.34 10.43 -5.45
C ASP A 26 14.22 8.97 -4.99
N ALA A 27 15.15 8.13 -5.45
CA ALA A 27 15.17 6.68 -5.18
C ALA A 27 15.14 6.35 -3.68
N GLY A 28 15.73 7.20 -2.84
CA GLY A 28 15.70 7.05 -1.37
C GLY A 28 14.30 7.19 -0.77
N SER A 29 13.48 8.10 -1.31
CA SER A 29 12.08 8.27 -0.89
C SER A 29 11.21 7.11 -1.37
N MET A 30 11.43 6.60 -2.60
CA MET A 30 10.69 5.42 -3.10
C MET A 30 10.97 4.17 -2.27
N GLN A 31 12.21 3.94 -1.82
CA GLN A 31 12.52 2.79 -0.95
C GLN A 31 11.78 2.84 0.39
N LYS A 32 11.66 4.03 1.00
CA LYS A 32 10.89 4.21 2.24
C LYS A 32 9.41 3.89 2.03
N GLU A 33 8.82 4.40 0.95
CA GLU A 33 7.42 4.11 0.61
C GLU A 33 7.19 2.62 0.31
N LEU A 34 8.12 1.95 -0.37
CA LEU A 34 8.08 0.50 -0.61
C LEU A 34 8.11 -0.31 0.69
N LEU A 35 8.95 0.09 1.65
CA LEU A 35 9.04 -0.55 2.95
C LEU A 35 7.72 -0.36 3.74
N HIS A 36 7.15 0.84 3.69
CA HIS A 36 5.87 1.12 4.33
C HIS A 36 4.73 0.29 3.73
N LEU A 37 4.64 0.23 2.41
CA LEU A 37 3.68 -0.62 1.70
C LEU A 37 3.85 -2.10 2.06
N HIS A 38 5.08 -2.59 2.19
CA HIS A 38 5.32 -3.97 2.60
C HIS A 38 4.76 -4.25 4.00
N LYS A 39 4.96 -3.33 4.94
CA LYS A 39 4.42 -3.44 6.30
C LYS A 39 2.88 -3.47 6.30
N ILE A 40 2.25 -2.54 5.57
CA ILE A 40 0.79 -2.44 5.47
C ILE A 40 0.18 -3.69 4.85
N ILE A 41 0.80 -4.25 3.80
CA ILE A 41 0.34 -5.53 3.23
C ILE A 41 0.36 -6.64 4.29
N GLY A 42 1.40 -6.70 5.11
CA GLY A 42 1.49 -7.65 6.22
C GLY A 42 0.36 -7.47 7.24
N GLU A 43 0.10 -6.22 7.65
CA GLU A 43 -0.98 -5.87 8.58
C GLU A 43 -2.37 -6.21 8.00
N LEU A 44 -2.61 -5.94 6.71
CA LEU A 44 -3.87 -6.28 6.03
C LEU A 44 -4.09 -7.79 5.93
N ILE A 45 -3.04 -8.58 5.66
CA ILE A 45 -3.12 -10.05 5.63
C ILE A 45 -3.44 -10.59 7.02
N GLN A 46 -2.75 -10.08 8.05
CA GLN A 46 -3.02 -10.48 9.42
C GLN A 46 -4.45 -10.12 9.82
N GLU A 47 -4.92 -8.92 9.53
CA GLU A 47 -6.28 -8.52 9.87
C GLU A 47 -7.32 -9.37 9.15
N ARG A 48 -7.14 -9.60 7.84
CA ARG A 48 -8.05 -10.47 7.08
C ARG A 48 -8.12 -11.89 7.64
N PHE A 49 -7.03 -12.40 8.22
CA PHE A 49 -7.02 -13.71 8.87
C PHE A 49 -7.86 -13.72 10.16
N HIS A 50 -7.84 -12.64 10.94
CA HIS A 50 -8.55 -12.51 12.21
C HIS A 50 -10.01 -12.02 12.06
N THR A 51 -10.35 -11.38 10.95
CA THR A 51 -11.72 -10.93 10.64
C THR A 51 -12.62 -12.12 10.33
N ASN A 52 -13.78 -12.23 10.98
CA ASN A 52 -14.76 -13.29 10.69
C ASN A 52 -15.92 -12.82 9.79
N ASP A 53 -16.13 -11.51 9.68
CA ASP A 53 -17.14 -10.93 8.82
C ASP A 53 -16.74 -11.03 7.33
N PRO A 54 -17.59 -11.61 6.44
CA PRO A 54 -17.28 -11.79 5.03
C PRO A 54 -17.14 -10.47 4.24
N ALA A 55 -17.93 -9.45 4.57
CA ALA A 55 -17.88 -8.17 3.88
C ALA A 55 -16.60 -7.42 4.25
N GLU A 56 -16.26 -7.41 5.53
CA GLU A 56 -15.03 -6.81 6.04
C GLU A 56 -13.78 -7.55 5.51
N LYS A 57 -13.84 -8.89 5.39
CA LYS A 57 -12.80 -9.68 4.72
C LYS A 57 -12.62 -9.31 3.26
N ALA A 58 -13.70 -9.03 2.54
CA ALA A 58 -13.66 -8.62 1.14
C ALA A 58 -13.03 -7.22 0.98
N GLU A 59 -13.40 -6.27 1.84
CA GLU A 59 -12.78 -4.93 1.87
C GLU A 59 -11.28 -5.00 2.15
N LEU A 60 -10.86 -5.79 3.15
CA LEU A 60 -9.44 -5.99 3.47
C LEU A 60 -8.68 -6.65 2.32
N ALA A 61 -9.32 -7.59 1.60
CA ALA A 61 -8.73 -8.20 0.41
C ALA A 61 -8.56 -7.20 -0.74
N GLU A 62 -9.53 -6.29 -0.94
CA GLU A 62 -9.43 -5.24 -1.95
C GLU A 62 -8.30 -4.24 -1.62
N LEU A 63 -8.20 -3.82 -0.35
CA LEU A 63 -7.12 -2.96 0.13
C LEU A 63 -5.75 -3.63 -0.03
N GLU A 64 -5.64 -4.92 0.30
CA GLU A 64 -4.40 -5.69 0.09
C GLU A 64 -4.01 -5.68 -1.39
N ASN A 65 -4.97 -5.91 -2.28
CA ASN A 65 -4.72 -5.97 -3.71
C ASN A 65 -4.28 -4.61 -4.28
N ARG A 66 -4.91 -3.52 -3.81
CA ARG A 66 -4.51 -2.14 -4.13
C ARG A 66 -3.09 -1.82 -3.65
N ALA A 67 -2.74 -2.20 -2.43
CA ALA A 67 -1.40 -1.99 -1.89
C ALA A 67 -0.33 -2.78 -2.67
N ARG A 68 -0.63 -4.02 -3.08
CA ARG A 68 0.24 -4.83 -3.94
C ARG A 68 0.45 -4.18 -5.31
N ASN A 69 -0.61 -3.67 -5.93
CA ASN A 69 -0.52 -2.96 -7.21
C ASN A 69 0.34 -1.69 -7.09
N CYS A 70 0.16 -0.89 -6.03
CA CYS A 70 0.99 0.28 -5.76
C CYS A 70 2.48 -0.11 -5.64
N ARG A 71 2.78 -1.16 -4.87
CA ARG A 71 4.15 -1.66 -4.72
C ARG A 71 4.76 -2.09 -6.05
N GLN A 72 3.98 -2.78 -6.91
CA GLN A 72 4.44 -3.19 -8.24
C GLN A 72 4.70 -2.00 -9.17
N LEU A 73 3.84 -0.97 -9.12
CA LEU A 73 4.01 0.25 -9.90
C LEU A 73 5.29 1.00 -9.49
N ILE A 74 5.50 1.20 -8.19
CA ILE A 74 6.73 1.83 -7.69
C ILE A 74 7.96 1.02 -8.10
N ALA A 75 7.95 -0.29 -7.87
CA ALA A 75 9.09 -1.16 -8.21
C ALA A 75 9.44 -1.14 -9.71
N ARG A 76 8.43 -1.13 -10.59
CA ARG A 76 8.64 -0.99 -12.04
C ARG A 76 9.23 0.37 -12.39
N HIS A 77 8.73 1.44 -11.78
CA HIS A 77 9.24 2.79 -12.01
C HIS A 77 10.69 2.96 -11.55
N THR A 78 11.05 2.40 -10.39
CA THR A 78 12.42 2.45 -9.87
C THR A 78 13.43 1.69 -10.74
N LEU A 79 13.00 0.57 -11.35
CA LEU A 79 13.82 -0.19 -12.30
C LEU A 79 14.01 0.56 -13.62
N MET A 80 12.95 1.18 -14.15
CA MET A 80 13.03 1.94 -15.41
C MET A 80 13.85 3.23 -15.29
N SER A 81 13.89 3.87 -14.11
CA SER A 81 14.73 5.04 -13.85
C SER A 81 16.24 4.73 -13.71
N HIS A 82 16.65 3.46 -13.67
CA HIS A 82 18.07 3.06 -13.63
C HIS A 82 18.66 2.80 -15.03
N ASP A 83 17.84 2.75 -16.09
CA ASP A 83 18.25 2.44 -17.47
C ASP A 83 18.43 3.71 -18.37
N THR A 84 18.33 4.91 -17.80
CA THR A 84 18.57 6.20 -18.48
C THR A 84 19.69 6.96 -17.81
#